data_AF-A0A1J3HVB1-F1
#
_entry.id   AF-A0A1J3HVB1-F1
#
_cell.length_a   1.000
_cell.length_b   1.000
_cell.length_c   1.000
_cell.angle_alpha   90.00
_cell.angle_beta   90.00
_cell.angle_gamma   90.00
#
_symmetry.space_group_name_H-M   'P 1'
#
loop_
_entity.id
_entity.type
_entity.pdbx_description
1 polymer ?
#
loop_
_entity_poly.entity_id
_entity_poly.type
_entity_poly.pdbx_seq_one_letter_code
_entity_poly.pdbx_strand_id
1 'polypeptide(L)'
;LDNFSQHSVFILVTSELEKLPRNLLSRTQKYHFSKVCDADISNKLAKICMEEGIDIDQGAVDFIASKSDGSLRDAEIMLDQLSLLGKRITTSLAYKLIGVVSDDELLDLLDLALSSDTSNTVIRARELMRSKIDPMQLISQLANVIV
;
A
#
# COMPACT_ATOMS: atom_id res chain seq x y z
N LEU A 1 -24.54 -18.60 26.54
CA LEU A 1 -23.68 -19.29 25.55
C LEU A 1 -23.46 -20.74 26.02
N ASP A 2 -24.52 -21.40 26.50
CA ASP A 2 -24.35 -22.50 27.47
C ASP A 2 -24.81 -23.86 26.93
N ASN A 3 -24.84 -24.03 25.60
CA ASN A 3 -25.12 -25.33 24.99
C ASN A 3 -24.46 -25.45 23.62
N PHE A 4 -23.13 -25.57 23.59
CA PHE A 4 -22.38 -25.81 22.36
C PHE A 4 -21.88 -27.25 22.29
N SER A 5 -21.96 -27.85 21.10
CA SER A 5 -21.43 -29.19 20.81
C SER A 5 -19.95 -29.26 21.15
N GLN A 6 -19.52 -30.36 21.79
CA GLN A 6 -18.11 -30.62 22.12
C GLN A 6 -17.18 -30.72 20.90
N HIS A 7 -17.74 -30.75 19.68
CA HIS A 7 -16.99 -30.86 18.42
C HIS A 7 -16.91 -29.53 17.65
N SER A 8 -17.34 -28.41 18.23
CA SER A 8 -17.37 -27.11 17.55
C SER A 8 -16.29 -26.17 18.09
N VAL A 9 -15.50 -25.57 17.18
CA VAL A 9 -14.54 -24.51 17.48
C VAL A 9 -15.06 -23.19 16.93
N PHE A 10 -15.09 -22.15 17.76
CA PHE A 10 -15.49 -20.81 17.36
C PHE A 10 -14.26 -19.93 17.18
N ILE A 11 -14.16 -19.29 16.03
CA ILE A 11 -13.11 -18.31 15.72
C ILE A 11 -13.79 -16.96 15.48
N LEU A 12 -13.42 -15.97 16.28
CA LEU A 12 -13.87 -14.59 16.14
C LEU A 12 -12.68 -13.74 15.70
N VAL A 13 -12.87 -12.95 14.65
CA VAL A 13 -11.88 -11.99 14.15
C VAL A 13 -12.46 -10.59 14.33
N THR A 14 -11.75 -9.71 15.04
CA THR A 14 -12.16 -8.33 15.28
C THR A 14 -10.95 -7.40 15.29
N SER A 15 -11.11 -6.18 14.79
CA SER A 15 -10.16 -5.07 14.95
C SER A 15 -10.42 -4.24 16.21
N GLU A 16 -11.55 -4.46 16.88
CA GLU A 16 -12.04 -3.63 18.00
C GLU A 16 -12.27 -4.48 19.24
N LEU A 17 -11.18 -4.96 19.84
CA LEU A 17 -11.24 -5.86 21.01
C LEU A 17 -12.01 -5.24 22.20
N GLU A 18 -11.85 -3.93 22.41
CA GLU A 18 -12.48 -3.19 23.51
C GLU A 18 -14.01 -3.09 23.42
N LYS A 19 -14.58 -3.28 22.23
CA LYS A 19 -16.04 -3.30 22.04
C LYS A 19 -16.68 -4.62 22.45
N LEU A 20 -15.88 -5.66 22.72
CA LEU A 20 -16.39 -6.97 23.09
C LEU A 20 -16.74 -7.04 24.59
N PRO A 21 -17.85 -7.71 24.95
CA PRO A 21 -18.23 -7.86 26.35
C PRO A 21 -17.25 -8.77 27.10
N ARG A 22 -16.98 -8.39 28.36
CA ARG A 22 -15.95 -9.04 29.20
C ARG A 22 -16.17 -10.54 29.41
N ASN A 23 -17.41 -11.01 29.35
CA ASN A 23 -17.77 -12.42 29.52
C ASN A 23 -17.28 -13.32 28.38
N LEU A 24 -17.12 -12.78 27.16
CA LEU A 24 -16.51 -13.46 26.02
C LEU A 24 -14.98 -13.46 26.16
N LEU A 25 -14.42 -12.30 26.52
CA LEU A 25 -12.97 -12.12 26.62
C LEU A 25 -12.33 -12.96 27.73
N SER A 26 -13.08 -13.31 28.80
CA SER A 26 -12.60 -14.16 29.88
C SER A 26 -12.61 -15.66 29.56
N ARG A 27 -13.32 -16.06 28.50
CA ARG A 27 -13.54 -17.47 28.11
C ARG A 27 -12.89 -17.83 26.78
N THR A 28 -12.11 -16.92 26.20
CA THR A 28 -11.51 -17.08 24.87
C THR A 28 -9.99 -16.97 24.92
N GLN A 29 -9.32 -17.77 24.10
CA GLN A 29 -7.91 -17.58 23.82
C GLN A 29 -7.74 -16.41 22.85
N LYS A 30 -6.92 -15.43 23.25
CA LYS A 30 -6.69 -14.23 22.46
C LYS A 30 -5.37 -14.34 21.71
N TYR A 31 -5.41 -14.06 20.41
CA TYR A 31 -4.25 -13.93 19.56
C TYR A 31 -4.26 -12.54 18.94
N HIS A 32 -3.16 -11.80 19.10
CA HIS A 32 -2.99 -10.49 18.51
C HIS A 32 -2.10 -10.64 17.27
N PHE A 33 -2.59 -10.16 16.14
CA PHE A 33 -1.83 -10.08 14.90
C PHE A 33 -1.36 -8.64 14.74
N SER A 34 -0.05 -8.43 14.81
CA SER A 34 0.55 -7.15 14.47
C SER A 34 0.69 -6.99 12.96
N LYS A 35 0.87 -5.75 12.51
CA LYS A 35 1.28 -5.46 11.14
C LYS A 35 2.56 -6.23 10.80
N VAL A 36 2.64 -6.72 9.57
CA VAL A 36 3.83 -7.37 9.04
C VAL A 36 4.87 -6.30 8.71
N CYS A 37 6.15 -6.56 8.96
CA CYS A 37 7.21 -5.62 8.62
C CYS A 37 7.43 -5.58 7.10
N ASP A 38 7.75 -4.41 6.56
CA ASP A 38 7.96 -4.20 5.12
C ASP A 38 8.99 -5.18 4.53
N ALA A 39 10.07 -5.48 5.26
CA ALA A 39 11.08 -6.44 4.83
C ALA A 39 10.52 -7.86 4.63
N ASP A 40 9.61 -8.30 5.50
CA ASP A 40 8.98 -9.62 5.39
C ASP A 40 8.00 -9.66 4.21
N ILE A 41 7.29 -8.55 3.96
CA ILE A 41 6.42 -8.39 2.79
C ILE A 41 7.26 -8.42 1.52
N SER A 42 8.33 -7.62 1.42
CA SER A 42 9.23 -7.62 0.26
C SER A 42 9.78 -9.02 -0.03
N ASN A 43 10.24 -9.74 0.99
CA ASN A 43 10.74 -11.11 0.85
C ASN A 43 9.66 -12.07 0.33
N LYS A 44 8.42 -11.93 0.83
CA LYS A 44 7.30 -12.75 0.41
C LYS A 44 6.90 -12.47 -1.05
N LEU A 45 6.82 -11.20 -1.45
CA LEU A 45 6.55 -10.80 -2.83
C LEU A 45 7.64 -11.26 -3.79
N ALA A 46 8.91 -11.11 -3.42
CA ALA A 46 10.05 -11.58 -4.23
C ALA A 46 9.98 -13.10 -4.47
N LYS A 47 9.59 -13.87 -3.44
CA LYS A 47 9.36 -15.31 -3.57
C LYS A 47 8.22 -15.64 -4.54
N ILE A 48 7.08 -14.93 -4.45
CA ILE A 48 5.95 -15.11 -5.38
C ILE A 48 6.41 -14.83 -6.81
N CYS A 49 7.12 -13.73 -7.03
CA CYS A 49 7.63 -13.36 -8.36
C CYS A 49 8.55 -14.44 -8.95
N MET A 50 9.42 -15.03 -8.12
CA MET A 50 10.29 -16.12 -8.53
C MET A 50 9.51 -17.40 -8.90
N GLU A 51 8.49 -17.75 -8.11
CA GLU A 51 7.64 -18.93 -8.34
C GLU A 51 6.77 -18.77 -9.59
N GLU A 52 6.29 -17.57 -9.88
CA GLU A 52 5.44 -17.25 -11.03
C GLU A 52 6.21 -16.82 -12.29
N GLY A 53 7.53 -16.63 -12.17
CA GLY A 53 8.38 -16.18 -13.29
C GLY A 53 8.13 -14.72 -13.71
N ILE A 54 7.76 -13.88 -12.76
CA ILE A 54 7.55 -12.44 -12.93
C ILE A 54 8.90 -11.72 -12.76
N ASP A 55 9.31 -10.95 -13.77
CA ASP A 55 10.49 -10.09 -13.69
C ASP A 55 10.08 -8.76 -13.05
N ILE A 56 10.61 -8.44 -11.87
CA ILE A 56 10.25 -7.22 -11.13
C ILE A 56 11.51 -6.52 -10.59
N ASP A 57 11.55 -5.19 -10.72
CA ASP A 57 12.61 -4.37 -10.13
C ASP A 57 12.48 -4.34 -8.60
N GLN A 58 13.60 -4.46 -7.88
CA GLN A 58 13.60 -4.44 -6.40
C GLN A 58 12.92 -3.19 -5.81
N GLY A 59 13.14 -2.03 -6.41
CA GLY A 59 12.48 -0.79 -5.98
C GLY A 59 10.96 -0.82 -6.12
N ALA A 60 10.41 -1.61 -7.06
CA ALA A 60 8.97 -1.82 -7.16
C ALA A 60 8.44 -2.69 -6.02
N VAL A 61 9.17 -3.74 -5.65
CA VAL A 61 8.82 -4.63 -4.53
C VAL A 61 8.77 -3.84 -3.22
N ASP A 62 9.81 -3.06 -2.94
CA ASP A 62 9.91 -2.27 -1.70
C ASP A 62 8.85 -1.18 -1.64
N PHE A 63 8.52 -0.58 -2.79
CA PHE A 63 7.43 0.38 -2.89
C PHE A 63 6.07 -0.25 -2.57
N ILE A 64 5.77 -1.44 -3.11
CA ILE A 64 4.52 -2.16 -2.81
C ILE A 64 4.47 -2.52 -1.32
N ALA A 65 5.57 -3.02 -0.76
CA ALA A 65 5.65 -3.37 0.65
C ALA A 65 5.33 -2.16 1.54
N SER A 66 5.99 -1.02 1.32
CA SER A 66 5.74 0.22 2.05
C SER A 66 4.30 0.71 1.88
N LYS A 67 3.76 0.66 0.65
CA LYS A 67 2.39 1.12 0.37
C LYS A 67 1.32 0.23 1.01
N SER A 68 1.61 -1.04 1.26
CA SER A 68 0.68 -2.00 1.84
C SER A 68 0.45 -1.82 3.35
N ASP A 69 1.22 -0.97 4.04
CA ASP A 69 1.05 -0.64 5.47
C ASP A 69 0.92 -1.88 6.38
N GLY A 70 1.73 -2.90 6.11
CA GLY A 70 1.74 -4.16 6.86
C GLY A 70 0.66 -5.18 6.47
N SER A 71 -0.13 -4.89 5.43
CA SER A 71 -1.15 -5.79 4.88
C SER A 71 -0.59 -6.61 3.71
N LEU A 72 -0.20 -7.86 3.99
CA LEU A 72 0.30 -8.76 2.96
C LEU A 72 -0.72 -8.98 1.81
N ARG A 73 -2.02 -8.99 2.15
CA ARG A 73 -3.09 -9.14 1.15
C ARG A 73 -3.11 -7.97 0.16
N ASP A 74 -2.97 -6.74 0.65
CA ASP A 74 -2.98 -5.58 -0.23
C ASP A 74 -1.73 -5.54 -1.11
N ALA A 75 -0.58 -5.95 -0.54
CA ALA A 75 0.66 -6.13 -1.30
C ALA A 75 0.52 -7.15 -2.44
N GLU A 76 -0.07 -8.32 -2.17
CA GLU A 76 -0.32 -9.36 -3.17
C GLU A 76 -1.31 -8.87 -4.26
N ILE A 77 -2.36 -8.14 -3.89
CA ILE A 77 -3.31 -7.55 -4.85
C ILE A 77 -2.61 -6.54 -5.77
N MET A 78 -1.74 -5.68 -5.22
CA MET A 78 -0.97 -4.71 -6.02
C MET A 78 -0.01 -5.42 -7.00
N LEU A 79 0.67 -6.47 -6.53
CA LEU A 79 1.55 -7.28 -7.38
C LEU A 79 0.77 -7.96 -8.51
N ASP A 80 -0.37 -8.56 -8.20
CA ASP A 80 -1.25 -9.19 -9.19
C ASP A 80 -1.70 -8.19 -10.26
N GLN A 81 -2.14 -6.99 -9.85
CA GLN A 81 -2.52 -5.94 -10.81
C GLN A 81 -1.34 -5.48 -11.68
N LEU A 82 -0.13 -5.40 -11.14
CA LEU A 82 1.07 -5.07 -11.91
C LEU A 82 1.43 -6.17 -12.91
N SER A 83 1.27 -7.44 -12.53
CA SER A 83 1.53 -8.59 -13.40
C SER A 83 0.66 -8.58 -14.67
N LEU A 84 -0.55 -8.01 -14.59
CA LEU A 84 -1.47 -7.87 -15.73
C LEU A 84 -1.00 -6.85 -16.77
N LEU A 85 -0.11 -5.92 -16.40
CA LEU A 85 0.39 -4.87 -17.30
C LEU A 85 1.57 -5.32 -18.16
N GLY A 86 2.19 -6.47 -17.84
CA GLY A 86 3.27 -7.04 -18.63
C GLY A 86 4.17 -7.98 -17.82
N LYS A 87 5.06 -8.69 -18.53
CA LYS A 87 5.97 -9.67 -17.91
C LYS A 87 7.09 -9.06 -17.07
N ARG A 88 7.42 -7.78 -17.31
CA ARG A 88 8.44 -7.04 -16.57
C ARG A 88 7.83 -5.83 -15.88
N ILE A 89 7.87 -5.85 -14.56
CA ILE A 89 7.35 -4.80 -13.68
C ILE A 89 8.52 -3.89 -13.32
N THR A 90 8.50 -2.67 -13.83
CA THR A 90 9.49 -1.64 -13.48
C THR A 90 8.98 -0.76 -12.34
N THR A 91 9.88 -0.11 -11.60
CA THR A 91 9.49 0.83 -10.53
C THR A 91 8.60 1.96 -11.06
N SER A 92 8.87 2.48 -12.26
CA SER A 92 8.02 3.48 -12.91
C SER A 92 6.61 2.98 -13.19
N LEU A 93 6.46 1.71 -13.57
CA LEU A 93 5.14 1.10 -13.81
C LEU A 93 4.36 0.95 -12.50
N ALA A 94 5.05 0.57 -11.41
CA ALA A 94 4.47 0.47 -10.08
C ALA A 94 3.91 1.81 -9.60
N TYR A 95 4.68 2.90 -9.74
CA TYR A 95 4.21 4.25 -9.41
C TYR A 95 2.98 4.67 -10.23
N LYS A 96 3.00 4.42 -11.54
CA LYS A 96 1.88 4.77 -12.43
C LYS A 96 0.59 4.03 -12.09
N LEU A 97 0.67 2.73 -11.78
CA LEU A 97 -0.53 1.95 -11.46
C LEU A 97 -1.13 2.33 -10.10
N ILE A 98 -0.26 2.52 -9.11
CA ILE A 98 -0.66 2.84 -7.73
C ILE A 98 -1.07 4.33 -7.59
N GLY A 99 -0.89 5.13 -8.65
CA GLY A 99 -1.28 6.54 -8.69
C GLY A 99 -0.38 7.40 -7.82
N VAL A 100 0.89 7.02 -7.68
CA VAL A 100 1.92 7.76 -6.96
C VAL A 100 2.71 8.59 -7.97
N VAL A 101 2.80 9.90 -7.72
CA VAL A 101 3.70 10.79 -8.45
C VAL A 101 5.13 10.43 -8.07
N SER A 102 6.03 10.35 -9.05
CA SER A 102 7.44 10.13 -8.76
C SER A 102 8.06 11.32 -8.01
N ASP A 103 9.08 11.08 -7.19
CA ASP A 103 9.77 12.15 -6.46
C ASP A 103 10.32 13.22 -7.41
N ASP A 104 10.85 12.82 -8.57
CA ASP A 104 11.32 13.74 -9.61
C ASP A 104 10.20 14.67 -10.13
N GLU A 105 9.00 14.15 -10.38
CA GLU A 105 7.84 14.94 -10.81
C GLU A 105 7.31 15.87 -9.71
N LEU A 106 7.42 15.45 -8.44
CA LEU A 106 7.09 16.29 -7.28
C LEU A 106 8.09 17.44 -7.13
N LEU A 107 9.39 17.15 -7.29
CA LEU A 107 10.45 18.15 -7.25
C LEU A 107 10.33 19.15 -8.40
N ASP A 108 10.07 18.68 -9.63
CA ASP A 108 9.80 19.56 -10.78
C ASP A 108 8.62 20.51 -10.51
N LEU A 109 7.54 20.01 -9.90
CA LEU A 109 6.38 20.82 -9.55
C LEU A 109 6.72 21.83 -8.44
N LEU A 110 7.53 21.44 -7.46
CA LEU A 110 7.98 22.31 -6.38
C LEU A 110 8.89 23.43 -6.90
N ASP A 111 9.83 23.10 -7.79
CA ASP A 111 10.73 24.07 -8.41
C ASP A 111 9.96 25.12 -9.23
N LEU A 112 8.95 24.70 -10.00
CA LEU A 112 8.05 25.61 -10.72
C LEU A 112 7.25 26.52 -9.77
N ALA A 113 6.79 25.97 -8.65
CA ALA A 113 6.07 26.74 -7.64
C ALA A 113 6.98 27.78 -6.95
N LEU A 114 8.24 27.42 -6.68
CA LEU A 114 9.25 28.31 -6.10
C LEU A 114 9.75 29.37 -7.09
N SER A 115 9.76 29.09 -8.39
CA SER A 115 10.22 30.02 -9.44
C SER A 115 9.21 31.13 -9.75
N SER A 116 8.07 31.20 -9.03
CA SER A 116 6.97 32.15 -9.25
C SER A 116 6.29 32.03 -10.63
N ASP A 117 6.51 30.94 -11.36
CA ASP A 117 5.86 30.68 -12.64
C ASP A 117 4.48 30.04 -12.41
N THR A 118 3.53 30.88 -12.03
CA THR A 118 2.16 30.45 -11.71
C THR A 118 1.47 29.77 -12.88
N SER A 119 1.77 30.15 -14.12
CA SER A 119 1.15 29.57 -15.31
C SER A 119 1.62 28.13 -15.52
N ASN A 120 2.93 27.90 -15.54
CA ASN A 120 3.48 26.56 -15.73
C ASN A 120 3.21 25.64 -14.53
N THR A 121 3.20 26.19 -13.32
CA THR A 121 2.82 25.44 -12.11
C THR A 121 1.39 24.89 -12.21
N VAL A 122 0.42 25.74 -12.60
CA VAL A 122 -0.99 25.32 -12.73
C VAL A 122 -1.18 24.32 -13.86
N ILE A 123 -0.47 24.49 -14.98
CA ILE A 123 -0.52 23.55 -16.11
C ILE A 123 0.01 22.18 -15.66
N ARG A 124 1.18 22.13 -15.01
CA ARG A 124 1.81 20.88 -14.60
C ARG A 124 1.02 20.16 -13.50
N ALA A 125 0.50 20.89 -12.52
CA ALA A 125 -0.41 20.34 -11.51
C ALA A 125 -1.67 19.73 -12.16
N ARG A 126 -2.24 20.40 -13.17
CA ARG A 126 -3.42 19.88 -13.90
C ARG A 126 -3.11 18.63 -14.71
N GLU A 127 -1.93 18.52 -15.29
CA GLU A 127 -1.49 17.31 -15.99
C GLU A 127 -1.38 16.12 -15.02
N LEU A 128 -0.77 16.32 -13.86
CA LEU A 128 -0.65 15.28 -12.82
C LEU A 128 -2.01 14.86 -12.27
N MET A 129 -2.93 15.80 -12.06
CA MET A 129 -4.31 15.49 -11.65
C MET A 129 -5.11 14.76 -12.75
N ARG A 130 -4.78 14.96 -14.04
CA ARG A 130 -5.42 14.23 -15.15
C ARG A 130 -4.99 12.77 -15.23
N SER A 131 -3.82 12.39 -14.70
CA SER A 131 -3.28 11.03 -14.73
C SER A 131 -3.85 10.07 -13.67
N LYS A 132 -5.12 10.23 -13.25
CA LYS A 132 -5.80 9.43 -12.19
C LYS A 132 -5.19 9.57 -10.78
N ILE A 133 -4.38 10.60 -10.54
CA ILE A 133 -3.78 10.86 -9.23
C ILE A 133 -4.80 11.65 -8.40
N ASP A 134 -5.10 11.16 -7.20
CA ASP A 134 -6.01 11.83 -6.29
C ASP A 134 -5.38 13.16 -5.79
N PRO A 135 -6.12 14.29 -5.79
CA PRO A 135 -5.58 15.58 -5.36
C PRO A 135 -5.09 15.60 -3.91
N MET A 136 -5.73 14.87 -2.99
CA MET A 136 -5.28 14.78 -1.60
C MET A 136 -4.00 13.96 -1.50
N GLN A 137 -3.87 12.91 -2.31
CA GLN A 137 -2.64 12.13 -2.42
C GLN A 137 -1.48 13.00 -2.95
N LEU A 138 -1.69 13.81 -3.99
CA LEU A 138 -0.69 14.74 -4.52
C LEU A 138 -0.20 15.72 -3.43
N ILE A 139 -1.12 16.32 -2.67
CA ILE A 139 -0.78 17.25 -1.58
C ILE A 139 0.00 16.53 -0.47
N SER A 140 -0.44 15.34 -0.06
CA SER A 140 0.24 14.57 0.98
C SER A 140 1.65 14.16 0.55
N GLN A 141 1.85 13.85 -0.74
CA GLN A 141 3.16 13.49 -1.27
C GLN A 141 4.10 14.70 -1.33
N LEU A 142 3.61 15.85 -1.80
CA LEU A 142 4.38 17.10 -1.75
C LEU A 142 4.82 17.45 -0.32
N ALA A 143 3.93 17.28 0.66
CA ALA A 143 4.25 17.55 2.06
C ALA A 143 5.38 16.66 2.58
N ASN A 144 5.43 15.38 2.19
CA ASN A 144 6.49 14.46 2.61
C ASN A 144 7.85 14.75 1.96
N VAL A 145 7.89 15.44 0.82
CA VAL A 145 9.15 15.83 0.15
C VAL A 145 9.77 17.08 0.77
N ILE A 146 8.95 17.94 1.39
CA ILE A 146 9.38 19.23 1.97
C ILE A 146 9.86 19.08 3.43
N VAL A 147 9.46 18.02 4.12
CA VAL A 147 9.77 17.73 5.55
C VAL A 147 10.92 16.75 5.65
#